data_AF-A0A2N2S433-F1
#
_entry.id   AF-A0A2N2S433-F1
#
_cell.length_a   1.000
_cell.length_b   1.000
_cell.length_c   1.000
_cell.angle_alpha   90.00
_cell.angle_beta   90.00
_cell.angle_gamma   90.00
#
_symmetry.space_group_name_H-M   'P 1'
#
loop_
_entity.id
_entity.type
_entity.pdbx_description
1 polymer ?
#
loop_
_entity_poly.entity_id
_entity_poly.type
_entity_poly.pdbx_seq_one_letter_code
_entity_poly.pdbx_strand_id
1 'polypeptide(L)'
;CKGKQIAVPRSQLPEADENEYYWSDLIGVRVKNRQEVDFGLITDVFETGANDVIAVRADPVEQETTAKVKEKPQERLLPFTADVVLEVDLKAKTMLVDWDADF
;
A
#
# COMPACT_ATOMS: atom_id res chain seq x y z
N CYS A 1 -33.44 0.62 -21.30
CA CYS A 1 -33.20 1.86 -20.54
C CYS A 1 -31.70 2.07 -20.36
N LYS A 2 -31.23 3.31 -20.54
CA LYS A 2 -29.85 3.69 -20.85
C LYS A 2 -28.92 3.55 -19.63
N GLY A 3 -27.88 2.71 -19.72
CA GLY A 3 -26.70 2.80 -18.86
C GLY A 3 -25.88 4.03 -19.28
N LYS A 4 -25.93 5.09 -18.48
CA LYS A 4 -25.15 6.29 -18.74
C LYS A 4 -23.72 6.06 -18.23
N GLN A 5 -22.76 5.95 -19.14
CA GLN A 5 -21.36 6.14 -18.79
C GLN A 5 -21.15 7.61 -18.47
N ILE A 6 -20.90 7.91 -17.20
CA ILE A 6 -20.56 9.25 -16.73
C ILE A 6 -19.06 9.40 -16.99
N ALA A 7 -18.68 10.13 -18.04
CA ALA A 7 -17.30 10.56 -18.26
C ALA A 7 -17.19 12.00 -17.79
N VAL A 8 -16.55 12.24 -16.65
CA VAL A 8 -16.31 13.58 -16.12
C VAL A 8 -14.99 14.11 -16.73
N PRO A 9 -14.96 15.33 -17.29
CA PRO A 9 -13.73 15.96 -17.74
C PRO A 9 -12.74 16.11 -16.56
N ARG A 10 -11.47 15.79 -16.79
CA ARG A 10 -10.37 15.86 -15.81
C ARG A 10 -10.25 17.20 -15.04
N SER A 11 -10.81 18.26 -15.59
CA SER A 11 -10.76 19.64 -15.08
C SER A 11 -11.91 20.03 -14.15
N GLN A 12 -12.86 19.11 -13.88
CA GLN A 12 -13.96 19.31 -12.91
C GLN A 12 -13.90 18.32 -11.75
N LEU A 13 -12.82 17.54 -11.66
CA LEU A 13 -12.52 16.80 -10.45
C LEU A 13 -12.14 17.85 -9.39
N PRO A 14 -12.68 17.76 -8.16
CA PRO A 14 -12.14 18.54 -7.04
C PRO A 14 -10.62 18.31 -7.01
N GLU A 15 -9.84 19.31 -6.57
CA GLU A 15 -8.40 19.10 -6.34
C GLU A 15 -8.25 17.75 -5.64
N ALA A 16 -7.49 16.84 -6.24
CA ALA A 16 -7.28 15.51 -5.68
C ALA A 16 -6.97 15.73 -4.20
N ASP A 17 -7.88 15.31 -3.31
CA ASP A 17 -7.64 15.33 -1.88
C ASP A 17 -6.28 14.66 -1.66
N GLU A 18 -5.54 15.05 -0.61
CA GLU A 18 -4.13 14.70 -0.36
C GLU A 18 -3.81 13.18 -0.29
N ASN A 19 -4.73 12.31 -0.70
CA ASN A 19 -4.71 10.85 -0.59
C ASN A 19 -5.00 10.09 -1.91
N GLU A 20 -5.13 10.74 -3.07
CA GLU A 20 -5.22 10.03 -4.36
C GLU A 20 -3.84 9.82 -4.99
N TYR A 21 -3.33 8.60 -4.93
CA TYR A 21 -2.04 8.21 -5.50
C TYR A 21 -2.22 7.33 -6.73
N TYR A 22 -1.37 7.53 -7.74
CA TYR A 22 -1.30 6.57 -8.84
C TYR A 22 -0.66 5.28 -8.33
N TRP A 23 -1.30 4.14 -8.61
CA TRP A 23 -0.77 2.82 -8.24
C TRP A 23 0.68 2.62 -8.70
N SER A 24 1.02 3.11 -9.88
CA SER A 24 2.38 3.07 -10.43
C SER A 24 3.42 3.82 -9.59
N ASP A 25 3.02 4.89 -8.90
CA ASP A 25 3.91 5.67 -8.04
C ASP A 25 4.13 4.99 -6.68
N LEU A 26 3.18 4.15 -6.26
CA LEU A 26 3.28 3.35 -5.04
C LEU A 26 4.21 2.15 -5.22
N ILE A 27 4.36 1.61 -6.43
CA ILE A 27 5.27 0.48 -6.68
C ILE A 27 6.72 0.87 -6.32
N GLY A 28 7.34 0.07 -5.47
CA GLY A 28 8.69 0.30 -4.96
C GLY A 28 8.79 1.29 -3.80
N VAL A 29 7.66 1.72 -3.22
CA VAL A 29 7.62 2.44 -1.94
C VAL A 29 7.87 1.46 -0.80
N ARG A 30 8.68 1.88 0.19
CA ARG A 30 9.01 1.09 1.37
C ARG A 30 7.96 1.29 2.46
N VAL A 31 7.34 0.21 2.89
CA VAL A 31 6.24 0.21 3.86
C VAL A 31 6.77 -0.13 5.25
N LYS A 32 6.49 0.74 6.21
CA LYS A 32 6.85 0.59 7.62
C LYS A 32 5.64 0.80 8.51
N ASN A 33 5.63 0.17 9.67
CA ASN A 33 4.61 0.46 10.67
C ASN A 33 5.06 1.50 11.71
N ARG A 34 4.14 1.86 12.61
CA ARG A 34 4.40 2.76 13.76
C ARG A 34 5.44 2.24 14.76
N GLN A 35 5.75 0.94 14.72
CA GLN A 35 6.78 0.30 15.54
C GLN A 35 8.14 0.26 14.81
N GLU A 36 8.27 0.98 13.70
CA GLU A 36 9.46 0.97 12.82
C GLU A 36 9.79 -0.42 12.23
N VAL A 37 8.82 -1.35 12.27
CA VAL A 37 8.94 -2.65 11.61
C VAL A 37 8.79 -2.43 10.11
N ASP A 38 9.81 -2.87 9.38
CA ASP A 38 9.86 -2.78 7.94
C ASP A 38 9.18 -4.01 7.32
N PHE A 39 8.13 -3.77 6.54
CA PHE A 39 7.44 -4.82 5.80
C PHE A 39 8.05 -5.10 4.42
N GLY A 40 8.90 -4.18 3.95
CA GLY A 40 9.55 -4.24 2.64
C GLY A 40 8.93 -3.27 1.64
N LEU A 41 8.86 -3.68 0.39
CA LEU A 41 8.50 -2.82 -0.74
C LEU A 41 7.15 -3.22 -1.33
N ILE A 42 6.37 -2.23 -1.77
CA ILE A 42 5.15 -2.49 -2.54
C ILE A 42 5.55 -3.09 -3.89
N THR A 43 5.10 -4.30 -4.17
CA THR A 43 5.34 -5.01 -5.43
C THR A 43 4.16 -4.94 -6.38
N ASP A 44 2.95 -4.80 -5.85
CA ASP A 44 1.73 -4.74 -6.65
C ASP A 44 0.64 -3.96 -5.93
N VAL A 45 -0.31 -3.41 -6.70
CA VAL A 45 -1.51 -2.74 -6.17
C VAL A 45 -2.70 -3.14 -7.04
N PHE A 46 -3.76 -3.65 -6.43
CA PHE A 46 -4.94 -4.09 -7.15
C PHE A 46 -6.23 -3.81 -6.37
N GLU A 47 -7.27 -3.45 -7.11
CA GLU A 47 -8.59 -3.22 -6.56
C GLU A 47 -9.34 -4.56 -6.39
N THR A 48 -9.92 -4.79 -5.21
CA THR A 48 -10.75 -5.99 -4.93
C THR A 48 -12.25 -5.76 -5.19
N GLY A 49 -12.61 -4.61 -5.77
CA GLY A 49 -13.99 -4.16 -6.02
C GLY A 49 -14.70 -3.51 -4.83
N ALA A 50 -14.10 -3.56 -3.64
CA ALA A 50 -14.56 -2.85 -2.44
C ALA A 50 -13.51 -1.84 -1.97
N ASN A 51 -12.25 -2.25 -1.88
CA ASN A 51 -11.11 -1.40 -1.54
C ASN A 51 -9.91 -1.78 -2.40
N ASP A 52 -8.99 -0.83 -2.53
CA ASP A 52 -7.65 -1.06 -3.06
C ASP A 52 -6.81 -1.88 -2.07
N VAL A 53 -5.98 -2.78 -2.59
CA VAL A 53 -5.10 -3.63 -1.81
C VAL A 53 -3.69 -3.51 -2.36
N ILE A 54 -2.73 -3.23 -1.47
CA ILE A 54 -1.30 -3.22 -1.79
C ILE A 54 -0.67 -4.55 -1.39
N ALA A 55 0.13 -5.11 -2.28
CA ALA A 55 0.98 -6.26 -2.01
C ALA A 55 2.37 -5.77 -1.65
N VAL A 56 2.81 -6.08 -0.43
CA VAL A 56 4.12 -5.73 0.11
C VAL A 56 4.95 -6.98 0.25
N ARG A 57 6.19 -6.93 -0.23
CA ARG A 57 7.15 -8.03 -0.13
C ARG A 57 8.37 -7.58 0.64
N ALA A 58 8.74 -8.36 1.66
CA ALA A 58 10.00 -8.19 2.36
C ALA A 58 11.18 -8.42 1.39
N ASP A 59 12.20 -7.56 1.46
CA ASP A 59 13.46 -7.79 0.75
C ASP A 59 14.07 -9.13 1.23
N PRO A 60 14.72 -9.90 0.35
CA PRO A 60 15.39 -11.15 0.72
C PRO A 60 16.65 -10.94 1.60
N VAL A 61 16.84 -9.75 2.17
CA VAL A 61 17.98 -9.46 3.05
C VAL A 61 17.75 -10.16 4.37
N GLU A 62 18.55 -11.20 4.58
CA GLU A 62 18.78 -11.99 5.78
C GLU A 62 18.42 -11.25 7.09
N GLN A 63 17.16 -11.34 7.53
CA GLN A 63 16.83 -11.10 8.92
C GLN A 63 17.11 -12.38 9.71
N GLU A 64 18.39 -12.59 9.99
CA GLU A 64 18.83 -13.35 11.15
C GLU A 64 18.49 -12.51 12.39
N THR A 65 17.27 -12.58 12.91
CA THR A 65 16.95 -12.32 14.34
C THR A 65 15.48 -12.55 14.66
N THR A 66 15.26 -13.62 15.43
CA THR A 66 14.20 -13.78 16.44
C THR A 66 12.73 -13.86 16.02
N ALA A 67 12.21 -15.08 16.23
CA ALA A 67 10.84 -15.45 16.55
C ALA A 67 9.86 -15.72 15.37
N LYS A 68 9.81 -17.02 15.06
CA LYS A 68 8.64 -17.83 14.66
C LYS A 68 8.20 -17.82 13.17
N VAL A 69 8.62 -18.91 12.51
CA VAL A 69 7.85 -19.76 11.59
C VAL A 69 7.14 -19.06 10.41
N LYS A 70 7.79 -19.04 9.23
CA LYS A 70 7.29 -19.62 7.96
C LYS A 70 8.29 -19.35 6.84
N GLU A 71 8.77 -20.42 6.22
CA GLU A 71 9.80 -20.47 5.18
C GLU A 71 9.31 -20.02 3.79
N LYS A 72 8.58 -18.90 3.71
CA LYS A 72 8.19 -18.29 2.44
C LYS A 72 8.47 -16.78 2.49
N PRO A 73 8.87 -16.16 1.36
CA PRO A 73 8.82 -14.70 1.25
C PRO A 73 7.40 -14.27 1.61
N GLN A 74 7.24 -13.61 2.75
CA GLN A 74 5.94 -13.23 3.27
C GLN A 74 5.45 -12.03 2.45
N GLU A 75 4.64 -12.33 1.43
CA GLU A 75 3.86 -11.32 0.73
C GLU A 75 2.67 -10.94 1.62
N ARG A 76 2.59 -9.68 2.00
CA ARG A 76 1.54 -9.13 2.86
C ARG A 76 0.60 -8.30 2.01
N LEU A 77 -0.69 -8.55 2.14
CA LEU A 77 -1.74 -7.80 1.48
C LEU A 77 -2.33 -6.83 2.49
N LEU A 78 -2.12 -5.53 2.28
CA LEU A 78 -2.67 -4.49 3.15
C LEU A 78 -3.76 -3.74 2.38
N PRO A 79 -4.93 -3.48 3.00
CA PRO A 79 -5.94 -2.64 2.38
C PRO A 79 -5.45 -1.18 2.38
N PHE A 80 -5.47 -0.54 1.21
CA PHE A 80 -5.11 0.86 1.03
C PHE A 80 -6.28 1.75 1.47
N THR A 81 -6.44 1.89 2.78
CA THR A 81 -7.51 2.65 3.42
C THR A 81 -6.91 3.67 4.38
N ALA A 82 -7.60 4.79 4.63
CA ALA A 82 -7.10 5.83 5.53
C ALA A 82 -6.88 5.35 6.99
N ASP A 83 -7.56 4.26 7.41
CA ASP A 83 -7.34 3.64 8.72
C ASP A 83 -6.01 2.88 8.80
N VAL A 84 -5.58 2.28 7.68
CA VAL A 84 -4.33 1.50 7.62
C VAL A 84 -3.17 2.35 7.13
N VAL A 85 -3.38 3.25 6.18
CA VAL A 85 -2.36 4.11 5.60
C VAL A 85 -2.36 5.44 6.34
N LEU A 86 -1.33 5.66 7.15
CA LEU A 86 -1.21 6.87 7.96
C LEU A 86 -0.51 8.00 7.20
N GLU A 87 0.53 7.66 6.44
CA GLU A 87 1.33 8.65 5.71
C GLU A 87 1.93 8.02 4.46
N VAL A 88 1.98 8.77 3.37
CA VAL A 88 2.66 8.37 2.13
C VAL A 88 3.57 9.51 1.68
N ASP A 89 4.87 9.26 1.70
CA ASP A 89 5.88 10.16 1.18
C ASP A 89 6.45 9.60 -0.13
N LEU A 90 5.93 10.10 -1.26
CA LEU A 90 6.43 9.74 -2.59
C LEU A 90 7.84 10.29 -2.88
N LYS A 91 8.27 11.37 -2.22
CA LYS A 91 9.62 11.93 -2.41
C LYS A 91 10.66 11.05 -1.74
N ALA A 92 10.38 10.61 -0.52
CA ALA A 92 11.22 9.67 0.22
C ALA A 92 11.01 8.20 -0.20
N LYS A 93 9.95 7.91 -0.98
CA LYS A 93 9.49 6.55 -1.30
C LYS A 93 9.25 5.72 -0.04
N THR A 94 8.61 6.31 0.94
CA THR A 94 8.26 5.67 2.21
C THR A 94 6.78 5.79 2.49
N MET A 95 6.21 4.76 3.09
CA MET A 95 4.81 4.71 3.48
C MET A 95 4.72 4.20 4.93
N LEU A 96 3.97 4.93 5.75
CA LEU A 96 3.68 4.58 7.13
C LEU A 96 2.29 3.96 7.20
N VAL A 97 2.21 2.77 7.79
CA VAL A 97 0.95 2.05 8.00
C VAL A 97 0.72 1.72 9.48
N ASP A 98 -0.54 1.60 9.88
CA ASP A 98 -0.94 0.99 11.15
C ASP A 98 -1.33 -0.46 10.89
N TRP A 99 -0.34 -1.35 10.86
CA TRP A 99 -0.55 -2.78 10.66
C TRP A 99 0.34 -3.61 11.60
N ASP A 100 -0.22 -4.69 12.13
CA ASP A 100 0.46 -5.58 13.06
C ASP A 100 1.33 -6.61 12.30
N ALA A 101 2.55 -6.82 12.76
CA ALA A 101 3.51 -7.69 12.07
C ALA A 101 3.19 -9.18 12.25
N ASP A 102 2.35 -9.53 13.23
CA ASP A 102 1.91 -10.89 13.53
C ASP A 102 0.74 -11.41 12.66
N PHE A 103 0.13 -10.56 11.83
CA PHE A 103 -0.99 -10.89 10.95
C PHE A 103 -0.58 -11.32 9.52
#